data_AF-A0A4W5MLV9-F1
#
_entry.id   AF-A0A4W5MLV9-F1
#
_cell.length_a   1.000
_cell.length_b   1.000
_cell.length_c   1.000
_cell.angle_alpha   90.00
_cell.angle_beta   90.00
_cell.angle_gamma   90.00
#
_symmetry.space_group_name_H-M   'P 1'
#
loop_
_entity.id
_entity.type
_entity.pdbx_description
1 polymer ?
#
loop_
_entity_poly.entity_id
_entity_poly.type
_entity_poly.pdbx_seq_one_letter_code
_entity_poly.pdbx_strand_id
1 'polypeptide(L)'
;HSRLHNFILLPIRDLSYNEIEELPSFQGCLNLQEISLQHNHIQQIDRHTFQGLSALRLLDLSRNEMKTIHRDAFLYLTALTNLDLSLNSLSSIPTTGLSSLNQLKLTGNLQMKNVFTAKSLPKLRSES
;
A
#
# COMPACT_ATOMS: atom_id res chain seq x y z
N HIS A 1 -24.43 3.74 -4.65
CA HIS A 1 -24.58 3.70 -3.18
C HIS A 1 -24.64 2.26 -2.66
N SER A 2 -23.63 1.46 -2.98
CA SER A 2 -23.66 0.00 -2.76
C SER A 2 -22.71 -0.37 -1.63
N ARG A 3 -23.27 -0.54 -0.43
CA ARG A 3 -22.86 -1.49 0.62
C ARG A 3 -21.34 -1.72 0.84
N LEU A 4 -20.65 -0.76 1.46
CA LEU A 4 -19.34 -0.99 2.12
C LEU A 4 -19.46 -1.31 3.62
N HIS A 5 -20.68 -1.36 4.18
CA HIS A 5 -20.89 -1.51 5.63
C HIS A 5 -20.76 -2.95 6.17
N ASN A 6 -20.45 -3.95 5.34
CA ASN A 6 -20.47 -5.36 5.76
C ASN A 6 -19.08 -6.01 5.91
N PHE A 7 -18.00 -5.24 5.86
CA PHE A 7 -16.62 -5.76 6.01
C PHE A 7 -16.14 -5.90 7.46
N ILE A 8 -16.98 -5.59 8.45
CA ILE A 8 -16.57 -5.48 9.87
C ILE A 8 -16.34 -6.87 10.54
N LEU A 9 -16.58 -8.00 9.87
CA LEU A 9 -16.60 -9.33 10.52
C LEU A 9 -15.72 -10.42 9.92
N LEU A 10 -14.87 -10.14 8.92
CA LEU A 10 -13.97 -11.16 8.37
C LEU A 10 -12.50 -10.82 8.65
N PRO A 11 -11.62 -11.82 8.87
CA PRO A 11 -10.18 -11.63 8.83
C PRO A 11 -9.77 -11.38 7.37
N ILE A 12 -10.05 -10.18 6.87
CA ILE A 12 -9.83 -9.79 5.48
C ILE A 12 -8.32 -9.65 5.26
N ARG A 13 -7.71 -10.72 4.77
CA ARG A 13 -6.33 -10.69 4.26
C ARG A 13 -6.27 -10.57 2.74
N ASP A 14 -7.31 -11.00 2.03
CA ASP A 14 -7.33 -11.05 0.57
C ASP A 14 -8.61 -10.41 0.03
N LEU A 15 -8.43 -9.31 -0.70
CA LEU A 15 -9.43 -8.56 -1.46
C LEU A 15 -8.98 -8.42 -2.92
N SER A 16 -8.07 -9.27 -3.37
CA SER A 16 -7.57 -9.22 -4.74
C SER A 16 -8.64 -9.57 -5.77
N TYR A 17 -8.45 -9.11 -7.02
CA TYR A 17 -9.35 -9.39 -8.16
C TYR A 17 -10.79 -8.96 -7.91
N ASN A 18 -10.98 -7.76 -7.37
CA ASN A 18 -12.29 -7.13 -7.23
C ASN A 18 -12.33 -5.81 -8.01
N GLU A 19 -13.45 -5.10 -7.91
CA GLU A 19 -13.68 -3.81 -8.57
C GLU A 19 -13.55 -2.64 -7.56
N ILE A 20 -12.64 -2.73 -6.60
CA ILE A 20 -12.51 -1.72 -5.55
C ILE A 20 -11.86 -0.46 -6.12
N GLU A 21 -12.56 0.67 -6.09
CA GLU A 21 -12.04 1.98 -6.49
C GLU A 21 -11.57 2.82 -5.30
N GLU A 22 -12.29 2.73 -4.17
CA GLU A 22 -12.03 3.49 -2.96
C GLU A 22 -11.83 2.54 -1.76
N LEU A 23 -10.77 2.79 -0.99
CA LEU A 23 -10.48 2.03 0.22
C LEU A 23 -11.18 2.64 1.43
N PRO A 24 -11.86 1.84 2.25
CA PRO A 24 -12.31 2.30 3.56
C PRO A 24 -11.10 2.49 4.49
N SER A 25 -11.34 3.13 5.64
CA SER A 25 -10.38 3.06 6.73
C SER A 25 -10.36 1.65 7.32
N PHE A 26 -9.16 1.10 7.52
CA PHE A 26 -8.93 -0.18 8.19
C PHE A 26 -8.70 -0.02 9.70
N GLN A 27 -9.07 1.14 10.26
CA GLN A 27 -8.92 1.42 11.69
C GLN A 27 -9.64 0.37 12.53
N GLY A 28 -8.96 -0.14 13.55
CA GLY A 28 -9.47 -1.20 14.44
C GLY A 28 -9.07 -2.62 14.03
N CYS A 29 -8.55 -2.82 12.82
CA CYS A 29 -8.02 -4.12 12.38
C CYS A 29 -6.58 -4.36 12.87
N LEU A 30 -6.34 -4.18 14.18
CA LEU A 30 -5.00 -4.11 14.80
C LEU A 30 -4.16 -5.38 14.64
N ASN A 31 -4.80 -6.52 14.38
CA ASN A 31 -4.15 -7.83 14.24
C ASN A 31 -3.88 -8.23 12.77
N LEU A 32 -4.22 -7.38 11.80
CA LEU A 32 -3.93 -7.68 10.40
C LEU A 32 -2.42 -7.64 10.16
N GLN A 33 -1.90 -8.74 9.62
CA GLN A 33 -0.49 -8.91 9.28
C GLN A 33 -0.24 -8.85 7.78
N GLU A 34 -1.25 -9.18 6.97
CA GLU A 34 -1.13 -9.27 5.52
C GLU A 34 -2.41 -8.76 4.90
N ILE A 35 -2.29 -7.92 3.87
CA ILE A 35 -3.40 -7.43 3.05
C ILE A 35 -2.98 -7.53 1.59
N SER A 36 -3.75 -8.27 0.79
CA SER A 36 -3.68 -8.26 -0.67
C SER A 36 -4.88 -7.53 -1.24
N LEU A 37 -4.60 -6.49 -2.02
CA LEU A 37 -5.53 -5.62 -2.74
C LEU A 37 -5.17 -5.57 -4.23
N GLN A 38 -4.36 -6.52 -4.71
CA GLN A 38 -3.90 -6.52 -6.10
C GLN A 38 -5.07 -6.70 -7.07
N HIS A 39 -4.90 -6.25 -8.32
CA HIS A 39 -5.94 -6.40 -9.34
C HIS A 39 -7.28 -5.77 -8.92
N ASN A 40 -7.24 -4.48 -8.55
CA ASN A 40 -8.41 -3.65 -8.29
C ASN A 40 -8.29 -2.34 -9.10
N HIS A 41 -9.18 -1.39 -8.87
CA HIS A 41 -9.22 -0.08 -9.55
C HIS A 41 -8.85 1.08 -8.60
N ILE A 42 -8.04 0.82 -7.59
CA ILE A 42 -7.71 1.81 -6.55
C ILE A 42 -6.84 2.91 -7.14
N GLN A 43 -7.30 4.16 -7.03
CA GLN A 43 -6.60 5.31 -7.62
C GLN A 43 -5.78 6.13 -6.63
N GLN A 44 -6.11 6.07 -5.34
CA GLN A 44 -5.45 6.85 -4.30
C GLN A 44 -5.43 6.16 -2.93
N ILE A 45 -4.46 6.53 -2.11
CA ILE A 45 -4.44 6.20 -0.68
C ILE A 45 -4.44 7.48 0.14
N ASP A 46 -5.40 7.57 1.06
CA ASP A 46 -5.55 8.70 1.96
C ASP A 46 -4.72 8.54 3.24
N ARG A 47 -4.56 9.65 3.96
CA ARG A 47 -3.79 9.72 5.22
C ARG A 47 -4.18 8.65 6.24
N HIS A 48 -5.47 8.33 6.34
CA HIS A 48 -6.01 7.51 7.43
C HIS A 48 -6.41 6.10 6.98
N THR A 49 -6.21 5.74 5.71
CA THR A 49 -6.62 4.43 5.15
C THR A 49 -6.04 3.29 5.99
N PHE A 50 -4.74 3.32 6.29
CA PHE A 50 -4.04 2.28 7.05
C PHE A 50 -3.74 2.65 8.50
N GLN A 51 -4.47 3.63 9.05
CA GLN A 51 -4.23 4.09 10.41
C GLN A 51 -4.48 2.96 11.42
N GLY A 52 -3.48 2.71 12.28
CA GLY A 52 -3.56 1.71 13.35
C GLY A 52 -3.19 0.30 12.94
N LEU A 53 -2.80 0.03 11.68
CA LEU A 53 -2.33 -1.27 11.23
C LEU A 53 -0.86 -1.54 11.62
N SER A 54 -0.53 -1.42 12.90
CA SER A 54 0.84 -1.52 13.40
C SER A 54 1.44 -2.92 13.30
N ALA A 55 0.60 -3.97 13.18
CA ALA A 55 1.02 -5.35 13.00
C ALA A 55 1.20 -5.77 11.53
N LEU A 56 0.86 -4.89 10.57
CA LEU A 56 0.90 -5.22 9.15
C LEU A 56 2.34 -5.38 8.67
N ARG A 57 2.63 -6.51 8.01
CA ARG A 57 3.95 -6.91 7.51
C ARG A 57 4.01 -6.92 5.99
N LEU A 58 2.93 -7.35 5.34
CA LEU A 58 2.82 -7.43 3.89
C LEU A 58 1.62 -6.63 3.41
N LEU A 59 1.87 -5.72 2.46
CA LEU A 59 0.84 -4.97 1.76
C LEU A 59 1.08 -5.10 0.25
N ASP A 60 0.14 -5.72 -0.44
CA ASP A 60 0.16 -5.84 -1.90
C ASP A 60 -0.95 -4.99 -2.51
N LEU A 61 -0.55 -3.94 -3.21
CA LEU A 61 -1.40 -3.00 -3.93
C LEU A 61 -1.05 -3.01 -5.43
N SER A 62 -0.38 -4.06 -5.90
CA SER A 62 0.06 -4.16 -7.28
C SER A 62 -1.13 -4.20 -8.25
N ARG A 63 -0.90 -3.82 -9.51
CA ARG A 63 -1.92 -3.91 -10.57
C ARG A 63 -3.22 -3.19 -10.19
N ASN A 64 -3.05 -1.95 -9.76
CA ASN A 64 -4.11 -0.98 -9.54
C ASN A 64 -3.90 0.22 -10.46
N GLU A 65 -4.72 1.26 -10.32
CA GLU A 65 -4.65 2.48 -11.12
C GLU A 65 -4.12 3.65 -10.31
N MET A 66 -3.27 3.36 -9.32
CA MET A 66 -2.89 4.32 -8.29
C MET A 66 -2.03 5.44 -8.86
N LYS A 67 -2.43 6.69 -8.60
CA LYS A 67 -1.76 7.90 -9.07
C LYS A 67 -1.15 8.70 -7.92
N THR A 68 -1.78 8.67 -6.76
CA THR A 68 -1.41 9.48 -5.59
C THR A 68 -1.42 8.66 -4.31
N ILE A 69 -0.44 8.91 -3.46
CA ILE A 69 -0.37 8.37 -2.10
C ILE A 69 -0.13 9.55 -1.18
N HIS A 70 -0.98 9.71 -0.17
CA HIS A 70 -0.79 10.76 0.81
C HIS A 70 0.56 10.60 1.54
N ARG A 71 1.25 11.71 1.83
CA ARG A 71 2.61 11.71 2.42
C ARG A 71 2.77 10.92 3.72
N ASP A 72 1.69 10.80 4.48
CA ASP A 72 1.64 10.13 5.79
C ASP A 72 0.86 8.80 5.75
N ALA A 73 0.48 8.31 4.56
CA ALA A 73 -0.35 7.10 4.42
C ALA A 73 0.26 5.86 5.08
N PHE A 74 1.60 5.77 5.13
CA PHE A 74 2.33 4.64 5.69
C PHE A 74 2.92 4.91 7.07
N LEU A 75 2.64 6.06 7.68
CA LEU A 75 3.24 6.49 8.96
C LEU A 75 3.03 5.46 10.09
N TYR A 76 1.88 4.79 10.10
CA TYR A 76 1.48 3.86 11.15
C TYR A 76 1.86 2.40 10.87
N LEU A 77 2.42 2.10 9.70
CA LEU A 77 2.77 0.75 9.27
C LEU A 77 4.15 0.32 9.80
N THR A 78 4.33 0.40 11.12
CA THR A 78 5.65 0.27 11.76
C THR A 78 6.31 -1.09 11.59
N ALA A 79 5.52 -2.15 11.39
CA ALA A 79 6.00 -3.53 11.17
C ALA A 79 6.08 -3.92 9.68
N LEU A 80 5.83 -3.00 8.75
CA LEU A 80 5.77 -3.32 7.33
C LEU A 80 7.16 -3.66 6.79
N THR A 81 7.30 -4.85 6.22
CA THR A 81 8.55 -5.34 5.65
C THR A 81 8.47 -5.48 4.14
N ASN A 82 7.28 -5.70 3.59
CA ASN A 82 7.05 -5.98 2.18
C ASN A 82 5.91 -5.09 1.65
N LEU A 83 6.25 -4.23 0.69
CA LEU A 83 5.30 -3.37 -0.01
C LEU A 83 5.41 -3.59 -1.52
N ASP A 84 4.32 -4.03 -2.13
CA ASP A 84 4.21 -4.15 -3.59
C ASP A 84 3.28 -3.07 -4.13
N LEU A 85 3.85 -2.14 -4.89
CA LEU A 85 3.15 -1.06 -5.60
C LEU A 85 3.38 -1.19 -7.11
N SER A 86 3.82 -2.36 -7.59
CA SER A 86 4.13 -2.58 -9.01
C SER A 86 2.89 -2.43 -9.90
N LEU A 87 3.10 -2.12 -11.17
CA LEU A 87 2.05 -2.03 -12.19
C LEU A 87 0.92 -1.07 -11.77
N ASN A 88 1.30 0.12 -11.30
CA ASN A 88 0.43 1.25 -11.02
C ASN A 88 0.80 2.44 -11.92
N SER A 89 0.21 3.62 -11.67
CA SER A 89 0.47 4.86 -12.40
C SER A 89 1.16 5.92 -11.53
N LEU A 90 1.97 5.50 -10.54
CA LEU A 90 2.61 6.41 -9.60
C LEU A 90 3.76 7.17 -10.25
N SER A 91 3.88 8.46 -9.92
CA SER A 91 5.02 9.30 -10.31
C SER A 91 6.05 9.47 -9.19
N SER A 92 5.63 9.28 -7.94
CA SER A 92 6.45 9.30 -6.73
C SER A 92 5.77 8.50 -5.62
N ILE A 93 6.51 8.20 -4.55
CA ILE A 93 5.97 7.62 -3.33
C ILE A 93 6.48 8.40 -2.10
N PRO A 94 5.73 8.43 -1.00
CA PRO A 94 6.27 8.93 0.26
C PRO A 94 7.32 7.98 0.82
N THR A 95 8.38 8.54 1.40
CA THR A 95 9.41 7.77 2.12
C THR A 95 9.12 7.69 3.62
N THR A 96 8.28 8.58 4.15
CA THR A 96 7.86 8.59 5.55
C THR A 96 7.16 7.28 5.92
N GLY A 97 7.60 6.64 7.02
CA GLY A 97 7.03 5.38 7.50
C GLY A 97 7.56 4.11 6.82
N LEU A 98 8.41 4.23 5.79
CA LEU A 98 8.95 3.08 5.04
C LEU A 98 10.33 2.60 5.52
N SER A 99 10.80 3.05 6.68
CA SER A 99 12.15 2.73 7.20
C SER A 99 12.33 1.26 7.59
N SER A 100 11.25 0.53 7.83
CA SER A 100 11.24 -0.90 8.18
C SER A 100 11.20 -1.84 6.97
N LEU A 101 11.07 -1.31 5.74
CA LEU A 101 10.96 -2.13 4.54
C LEU A 101 12.25 -2.92 4.25
N ASN A 102 12.07 -4.22 4.01
CA ASN A 102 13.09 -5.09 3.42
C ASN A 102 12.93 -5.16 1.90
N GLN A 103 11.69 -5.05 1.42
CA GLN A 103 11.36 -5.17 0.00
C GLN A 103 10.31 -4.15 -0.40
N LEU A 104 10.59 -3.47 -1.51
CA LEU A 104 9.71 -2.52 -2.16
C LEU A 104 9.75 -2.81 -3.65
N LYS A 105 8.58 -3.03 -4.24
CA LYS A 105 8.46 -3.23 -5.69
C LYS A 105 7.69 -2.07 -6.29
N LEU A 106 8.28 -1.48 -7.33
CA LEU A 106 7.72 -0.34 -8.07
C LEU A 106 7.75 -0.55 -9.59
N THR A 107 8.22 -1.70 -10.06
CA THR A 107 8.28 -2.03 -11.49
C THR A 107 6.93 -1.81 -12.16
N GLY A 108 6.93 -1.25 -13.37
CA GLY A 108 5.69 -0.96 -14.10
C GLY A 108 5.02 0.38 -13.77
N ASN A 109 5.54 1.17 -12.83
CA ASN A 109 5.11 2.57 -12.64
C ASN A 109 5.79 3.48 -13.68
N LEU A 110 5.24 3.52 -14.89
CA LEU A 110 5.86 4.19 -16.06
C LEU A 110 6.05 5.71 -15.88
N GLN A 111 5.30 6.34 -14.98
CA GLN A 111 5.37 7.77 -14.71
C GLN A 111 6.44 8.15 -13.66
N MET A 112 7.07 7.16 -13.03
CA MET A 112 8.02 7.39 -11.95
C MET A 112 9.34 7.91 -12.49
N LYS A 113 9.65 9.18 -12.18
CA LYS A 113 10.88 9.83 -12.60
C LYS A 113 11.95 9.61 -11.54
N ASN A 114 13.02 8.90 -11.90
CA ASN A 114 14.22 8.64 -11.10
C ASN A 114 13.91 7.94 -9.76
N VAL A 115 13.85 6.60 -9.85
CA VAL A 115 13.26 5.72 -8.83
C VAL A 115 13.91 5.87 -7.44
N PHE A 116 15.22 6.08 -7.30
CA PHE A 116 15.80 6.43 -6.00
C PHE A 116 17.12 7.16 -6.19
N THR A 117 17.32 8.30 -5.51
CA THR A 117 18.70 8.60 -5.09
C THR A 117 19.00 7.59 -3.99
N ALA A 118 20.06 6.80 -4.15
CA ALA A 118 20.48 5.70 -3.27
C ALA A 118 20.63 6.07 -1.78
N LYS A 119 20.44 7.34 -1.41
CA LYS A 119 20.44 7.88 -0.05
C LYS A 119 19.13 7.72 0.72
N SER A 120 17.99 7.51 0.06
CA SER A 120 16.68 7.62 0.73
C SER A 120 16.26 6.37 1.52
N LEU A 121 16.65 5.17 1.08
CA LEU A 121 16.28 3.90 1.73
C LEU A 121 17.43 2.87 1.62
N PRO A 122 18.46 2.95 2.48
CA PRO A 122 19.73 2.22 2.31
C PRO A 122 19.65 0.68 2.46
N LYS A 123 18.49 0.12 2.82
CA LYS A 123 18.29 -1.33 3.04
C LYS A 123 17.51 -2.05 1.94
N LEU A 124 17.01 -1.32 0.94
CA LEU A 124 16.06 -1.87 -0.01
C LEU A 124 16.76 -2.62 -1.14
N ARG A 125 16.44 -3.91 -1.30
CA ARG A 125 16.67 -4.64 -2.55
C ARG A 125 15.67 -4.10 -3.57
N SER A 126 16.09 -3.13 -4.38
CA SER A 126 15.32 -2.71 -5.55
C SER A 126 15.51 -3.76 -6.65
N GLU A 127 14.52 -4.63 -6.84
CA GLU A 127 14.40 -5.37 -8.09
C GLU A 127 13.78 -4.38 -9.09
N SER A 128 14.61 -3.89 -10.02
CA SER A 128 14.21 -2.99 -11.11
C SER A 128 13.56 -3.75 -12.24
#